data_AF-A0A4Y8AVX0-F1
#
_entry.id   AF-A0A4Y8AVX0-F1
#
_cell.length_a   1.000
_cell.length_b   1.000
_cell.length_c   1.000
_cell.angle_alpha   90.00
_cell.angle_beta   90.00
_cell.angle_gamma   90.00
#
_symmetry.space_group_name_H-M   'P 1'
#
loop_
_entity.id
_entity.type
_entity.pdbx_description
1 polymer ?
#
loop_
_entity_poly.entity_id
_entity_poly.type
_entity_poly.pdbx_seq_one_letter_code
_entity_poly.pdbx_strand_id
1 'polypeptide(L)' 'MKYRVNRIDVKSDNMQEKLENFINKMDGDLISIIPNVKPAFLVIGGAAKIDYILVVEKLKVK' A
#
# COMPACT_ATOMS: atom_id res chain seq x y z
N MET A 1 1.49 22.51 5.33
CA MET A 1 0.89 21.18 5.07
C MET A 1 1.99 20.14 5.08
N LYS A 2 1.81 19.03 5.79
CA LYS A 2 2.82 17.95 5.88
C LYS A 2 2.21 16.65 5.39
N TYR A 3 2.97 15.88 4.64
CA TYR A 3 2.57 14.57 4.11
C TYR A 3 3.44 13.49 4.72
N ARG A 4 2.87 12.30 4.89
CA ARG A 4 3.62 11.09 5.22
C ARG A 4 3.33 10.03 4.16
N VAL A 5 4.37 9.29 3.78
CA VAL A 5 4.26 8.13 2.88
C VAL A 5 4.63 6.90 3.69
N ASN A 6 3.68 5.99 3.86
CA ASN A 6 3.85 4.77 4.63
C ASN A 6 3.94 3.58 3.68
N ARG A 7 4.90 2.69 3.89
CA ARG A 7 5.00 1.43 3.16
C ARG A 7 4.32 0.32 3.96
N ILE A 8 3.45 -0.43 3.29
CA ILE A 8 2.79 -1.60 3.85
C ILE A 8 3.16 -2.79 2.99
N ASP A 9 3.92 -3.73 3.55
CA ASP A 9 4.25 -4.97 2.86
C ASP A 9 3.02 -5.88 2.81
N VAL A 10 2.65 -6.30 1.60
CA VAL A 10 1.44 -7.06 1.31
C VAL A 10 1.74 -8.22 0.38
N LYS A 11 0.81 -9.15 0.33
CA LYS A 11 0.68 -10.19 -0.69
C LYS A 11 -0.70 -10.04 -1.33
N SER A 12 -0.90 -10.64 -2.49
CA SER A 12 -2.18 -10.56 -3.20
C SER A 12 -3.37 -11.08 -2.36
N ASP A 13 -3.13 -12.00 -1.43
CA ASP A 13 -4.15 -12.61 -0.56
C ASP A 13 -4.48 -11.81 0.71
N ASN A 14 -3.62 -10.88 1.14
CA ASN A 14 -3.80 -10.13 2.40
C ASN A 14 -3.82 -8.61 2.23
N MET A 15 -3.73 -8.11 1.00
CA MET A 15 -3.62 -6.68 0.72
C MET A 15 -4.83 -5.88 1.23
N GLN A 16 -6.03 -6.40 1.03
CA GLN A 16 -7.26 -5.74 1.48
C GLN A 16 -7.29 -5.59 3.00
N GLU A 17 -7.12 -6.69 3.74
CA GLU A 17 -7.13 -6.70 5.20
C GLU A 17 -6.05 -5.78 5.79
N LYS A 18 -4.82 -5.82 5.25
CA LYS A 18 -3.73 -4.98 5.74
C LYS A 18 -3.96 -3.49 5.46
N LEU A 19 -4.50 -3.16 4.29
CA LEU A 19 -4.84 -1.78 3.95
C LEU A 19 -5.95 -1.27 4.86
N GLU A 20 -7.02 -2.05 5.06
CA GLU A 20 -8.14 -1.69 5.94
C GLU A 20 -7.67 -1.44 7.38
N ASN A 21 -6.84 -2.34 7.91
CA ASN A 21 -6.24 -2.19 9.23
C ASN A 21 -5.36 -0.94 9.37
N PHE A 22 -4.70 -0.52 8.29
CA PHE A 22 -3.88 0.69 8.28
C PHE A 22 -4.75 1.95 8.24
N ILE A 23 -5.69 2.05 7.31
CA ILE A 23 -6.53 3.25 7.12
C ILE A 23 -7.37 3.56 8.35
N ASN A 24 -7.85 2.53 9.05
CA ASN A 24 -8.64 2.70 10.29
C ASN A 24 -7.81 3.25 11.47
N LYS A 25 -6.48 3.27 11.35
CA LYS A 25 -5.56 3.79 12.37
C LYS A 25 -4.90 5.12 11.96
N MET A 26 -5.25 5.66 10.80
CA MET A 26 -4.66 6.90 10.29
C MET A 26 -5.15 8.12 11.09
N ASP A 27 -4.21 9.01 11.44
CA ASP A 27 -4.53 10.28 12.10
C ASP A 27 -4.98 11.37 11.10
N GLY A 28 -4.50 11.26 9.86
CA GLY A 28 -4.68 12.23 8.78
C GLY A 28 -5.69 11.83 7.70
N ASP A 29 -5.72 12.60 6.62
CA ASP A 29 -6.59 12.33 5.47
C ASP A 29 -5.86 11.43 4.47
N LEU A 30 -6.52 10.37 4.00
CA LEU A 30 -6.01 9.51 2.93
C LEU A 30 -5.99 10.28 1.59
N ILE A 31 -4.82 10.33 0.95
CA ILE A 31 -4.63 11.04 -0.32
C ILE A 31 -4.49 10.06 -1.49
N SER A 32 -3.70 9.01 -1.34
CA SER A 32 -3.43 8.05 -2.43
C SER A 32 -2.89 6.72 -1.91
N ILE A 33 -3.04 5.67 -2.73
CA ILE A 33 -2.46 4.34 -2.54
C ILE A 33 -1.77 3.94 -3.84
N ILE A 34 -0.47 3.65 -3.79
CA ILE A 34 0.34 3.31 -4.97
C ILE A 34 0.91 1.90 -4.78
N PRO A 35 0.52 0.91 -5.60
CA PRO A 35 1.09 -0.43 -5.53
C PRO A 35 2.47 -0.47 -6.19
N ASN A 36 3.39 -1.22 -5.60
CA ASN A 36 4.59 -1.67 -6.30
C ASN A 36 4.31 -3.01 -6.98
N VAL A 37 4.24 -3.00 -8.30
CA VAL A 37 4.03 -4.19 -9.13
C VAL A 37 5.37 -4.63 -9.70
N LYS A 38 5.80 -5.85 -9.38
CA LYS A 38 7.01 -6.43 -9.96
C LYS A 38 6.71 -7.67 -10.80
N PRO A 39 7.46 -7.89 -11.89
CA PRO A 39 7.40 -9.14 -12.63
C PRO A 39 7.65 -10.35 -11.72
N ALA A 40 6.91 -11.42 -11.95
CA ALA A 40 7.11 -12.72 -11.35
C ALA A 40 7.18 -13.76 -12.47
N PHE A 41 8.24 -14.57 -12.50
CA PHE A 41 8.33 -15.66 -13.47
C PHE A 41 7.75 -16.93 -12.84
N LEU A 42 6.70 -17.47 -13.45
CA LEU A 42 6.16 -18.79 -13.14
C LEU A 42 6.64 -19.77 -14.22
N VAL A 43 6.65 -21.06 -13.90
CA VAL A 43 7.05 -22.13 -14.84
C VAL A 43 6.21 -22.11 -16.12
N ILE A 44 4.96 -21.63 -16.02
CA ILE A 44 3.98 -21.55 -17.13
C ILE A 44 3.93 -20.18 -17.82
N GLY A 45 4.81 -19.22 -17.46
CA GLY A 45 4.88 -17.91 -18.12
C GLY A 45 5.13 -16.72 -17.17
N GLY A 46 4.98 -15.51 -17.72
CA GLY A 46 5.09 -14.28 -16.95
C GLY A 46 3.84 -14.00 -16.11
N ALA A 47 4.04 -13.60 -14.87
CA ALA A 47 3.04 -13.09 -13.95
C ALA A 47 3.49 -11.74 -13.37
N ALA A 48 2.60 -11.10 -12.62
CA ALA A 48 2.92 -9.91 -11.84
C ALA A 48 2.53 -10.15 -10.38
N LYS A 49 3.32 -9.63 -9.45
CA LYS A 49 3.02 -9.67 -8.03
C LYS A 49 3.16 -8.28 -7.42
N ILE A 50 2.34 -8.03 -6.42
CA ILE A 50 2.45 -6.86 -5.56
C ILE A 50 3.11 -7.31 -4.27
N ASP A 51 4.16 -6.62 -3.85
CA ASP A 51 4.91 -6.92 -2.62
C ASP A 51 4.77 -5.83 -1.56
N TYR A 52 4.45 -4.60 -1.96
CA TYR A 52 4.05 -3.54 -1.04
C TYR A 52 3.15 -2.52 -1.72
N ILE A 53 2.44 -1.75 -0.89
CA ILE A 53 1.75 -0.53 -1.27
C ILE A 53 2.33 0.67 -0.51
N LEU A 54 2.35 1.83 -1.15
CA LEU A 54 2.64 3.11 -0.50
C LEU A 54 1.32 3.82 -0.25
N VAL A 55 1.07 4.19 1.00
CA VAL A 55 -0.11 4.96 1.42
C VAL A 55 0.33 6.38 1.74
N VAL A 56 -0.20 7.34 0.99
CA VAL A 56 0.07 8.77 1.17
C VAL A 56 -1.04 9.37 2.02
N GLU A 57 -0.65 9.94 3.15
CA GLU A 57 -1.55 10.65 4.05
C GLU A 57 -1.16 12.11 4.23
N LYS A 58 -2.16 12.99 4.28
CA LYS A 58 -1.99 14.39 4.68
C LYS A 58 -2.16 14.47 6.18
N LEU A 59 -1.11 14.87 6.89
CA LEU A 59 -1.13 14.99 8.33
C LEU A 59 -1.98 16.19 8.75
N LYS A 60 -2.84 16.00 9.76
CA LYS A 60 -3.45 17.12 10.49
C LYS A 60 -2.32 17.87 11.20
N VAL A 61 -2.10 19.11 10.79
CA VAL A 61 -1.18 20.01 11.51
C VAL A 61 -1.97 20.50 12.71
N LYS A 62 -1.49 20.16 13.92
CA LYS A 62 -2.00 20.76 15.16
C LYS A 62 -1.60 22.23 15.21
#